data_AF-A0A450WK57-F1
#
_entry.id   AF-A0A450WK57-F1
#
_cell.length_a   1.000
_cell.length_b   1.000
_cell.length_c   1.000
_cell.angle_alpha   90.00
_cell.angle_beta   90.00
_cell.angle_gamma   90.00
#
_symmetry.space_group_name_H-M   'P 1'
#
loop_
_entity.id
_entity.type
_entity.pdbx_description
1 polymer ?
#
loop_
_entity_poly.entity_id
_entity_poly.type
_entity_poly.pdbx_seq_one_letter_code
_entity_poly.pdbx_strand_id
1 'polypeptide(L)'
;MIGADDVVVGLADIDQCVQTILLTPKGSCPHRPTFGCGIHQYLDRPQDRATPHLVRESVQAIREFEPRIGEFRILVSHAPGHVTLEVTWAPKGRDVSQATRVVLPVLPS
;
A
#
# COMPACT_ATOMS: atom_id res chain seq x y z
N MET A 1 -20.93 -14.84 22.91
CA MET A 1 -20.33 -13.53 22.54
C MET A 1 -19.16 -13.83 21.62
N ILE A 2 -19.35 -13.75 20.31
CA ILE A 2 -18.29 -13.85 19.31
C ILE A 2 -18.70 -12.84 18.23
N GLY A 3 -17.88 -11.83 17.98
CA GLY A 3 -18.23 -10.78 17.02
C GLY A 3 -17.25 -9.62 16.99
N ALA A 4 -16.57 -9.31 18.10
CA ALA A 4 -15.53 -8.28 18.13
C ALA A 4 -14.19 -8.85 17.61
N ASP A 5 -13.78 -10.04 18.05
CA ASP A 5 -12.47 -10.59 17.73
C ASP A 5 -12.30 -10.90 16.23
N ASP A 6 -13.34 -11.46 15.59
CA ASP A 6 -13.36 -11.78 14.16
C ASP A 6 -13.25 -10.50 13.29
N VAL A 7 -13.86 -9.40 13.77
CA VAL A 7 -13.81 -8.09 13.13
C VAL A 7 -12.41 -7.49 13.21
N VAL A 8 -11.74 -7.57 14.37
CA VAL A 8 -10.37 -7.06 14.54
C VAL A 8 -9.38 -7.87 13.72
N VAL A 9 -9.50 -9.20 13.72
CA VAL A 9 -8.64 -10.09 12.92
C VAL A 9 -8.76 -9.78 11.43
N GLY A 10 -9.99 -9.65 10.90
CA GLY A 10 -10.18 -9.34 9.48
C GLY A 10 -9.62 -7.97 9.04
N LEU A 11 -9.63 -6.97 9.93
CA LEU A 11 -9.03 -5.65 9.63
C LEU A 11 -7.51 -5.70 9.69
N ALA A 12 -6.93 -6.41 10.66
CA ALA A 12 -5.49 -6.61 10.77
C ALA A 12 -4.92 -7.39 9.58
N ASP A 13 -5.66 -8.39 9.09
CA ASP A 13 -5.28 -9.16 7.90
C ASP A 13 -5.24 -8.28 6.63
N ILE A 14 -6.19 -7.36 6.47
CA ILE A 14 -6.19 -6.40 5.36
C ILE A 14 -5.01 -5.44 5.50
N ASP A 15 -4.76 -4.90 6.70
CA ASP A 15 -3.61 -4.01 6.95
C ASP A 15 -2.28 -4.70 6.59
N GLN A 16 -2.06 -5.92 7.09
CA GLN A 16 -0.86 -6.69 6.79
C GLN A 16 -0.74 -6.99 5.28
N CYS A 17 -1.85 -7.28 4.61
CA CYS A 17 -1.86 -7.50 3.17
C CYS A 17 -1.43 -6.24 2.41
N VAL A 18 -1.99 -5.07 2.74
CA VAL A 18 -1.61 -3.77 2.14
C VAL A 18 -0.13 -3.48 2.36
N GLN A 19 0.39 -3.66 3.58
CA GLN A 19 1.82 -3.48 3.86
C GLN A 19 2.67 -4.41 2.99
N THR A 20 2.30 -5.69 2.91
CA THR A 20 3.03 -6.69 2.13
C THR A 20 3.04 -6.33 0.64
N ILE A 21 1.91 -5.92 0.07
CA ILE A 21 1.79 -5.50 -1.33
C ILE A 21 2.71 -4.32 -1.64
N LEU A 22 2.71 -3.29 -0.78
CA LEU A 22 3.49 -2.07 -1.00
C LEU A 22 4.99 -2.30 -0.78
N LEU A 23 5.38 -3.16 0.17
CA LEU A 23 6.77 -3.47 0.47
C LEU A 23 7.40 -4.49 -0.48
N THR A 24 6.60 -5.23 -1.25
CA THR A 24 7.11 -6.25 -2.17
C THR A 24 7.37 -5.65 -3.55
N PRO A 25 8.62 -5.65 -4.05
CA PRO A 25 8.90 -5.20 -5.40
C PRO A 25 8.25 -6.13 -6.43
N LYS A 26 7.55 -5.54 -7.40
CA LYS A 26 6.92 -6.29 -8.49
C LYS A 26 7.96 -7.14 -9.25
N GLY A 27 7.66 -8.42 -9.45
CA GLY A 27 8.56 -9.38 -10.08
C GLY A 27 9.54 -10.07 -9.13
N SER A 28 9.59 -9.68 -7.85
CA SER A 28 10.47 -10.32 -6.86
C SER A 28 9.99 -11.70 -6.40
N CYS A 29 8.72 -12.04 -6.63
CA CYS A 29 8.16 -13.35 -6.28
C CYS A 29 8.22 -14.30 -7.49
N PRO A 30 9.08 -15.34 -7.49
CA PRO A 30 9.24 -16.25 -8.65
C PRO A 30 7.94 -16.94 -9.07
N HIS A 31 7.10 -17.29 -8.09
CA HIS A 31 5.82 -17.95 -8.32
C HIS A 31 4.67 -17.00 -8.63
N ARG A 32 4.87 -15.68 -8.47
CA ARG A 32 3.88 -14.63 -8.75
C ARG A 32 4.56 -13.36 -9.26
N PRO A 33 4.99 -13.34 -10.53
CA PRO A 33 5.75 -12.22 -11.10
C PRO A 33 4.94 -10.91 -11.15
N THR A 34 3.60 -10.98 -11.15
CA THR A 34 2.74 -9.79 -11.11
C THR A 34 2.53 -9.24 -9.70
N PHE A 35 2.81 -10.04 -8.66
CA PHE A 35 2.57 -9.66 -7.27
C PHE A 35 3.55 -8.58 -6.79
N GLY A 36 3.03 -7.65 -6.01
CA GLY A 36 3.76 -6.53 -5.43
C GLY A 36 3.45 -5.21 -6.11
N CYS A 37 4.28 -4.21 -5.82
CA CYS A 37 4.12 -2.85 -6.28
C CYS A 37 5.36 -2.35 -7.05
N GLY A 38 5.13 -1.62 -8.14
CA GLY A 38 6.18 -1.05 -8.99
C GLY A 38 6.83 0.22 -8.43
N ILE A 39 6.47 0.65 -7.23
CA ILE A 39 6.86 1.95 -6.64
C ILE A 39 8.37 2.13 -6.52
N HIS A 40 9.13 1.06 -6.30
CA HIS A 40 10.59 1.10 -6.19
C HIS A 40 11.28 1.69 -7.42
N GLN A 41 10.68 1.56 -8.62
CA GLN A 41 11.24 2.10 -9.87
C GLN A 41 11.16 3.64 -9.99
N TYR A 42 10.44 4.26 -9.07
CA TYR A 42 10.15 5.70 -9.08
C TYR A 42 10.71 6.43 -7.86
N LEU A 43 11.25 5.73 -6.85
CA LEU A 43 11.81 6.34 -5.64
C LEU A 43 13.02 7.23 -5.92
N ASP A 44 13.81 6.91 -6.94
CA ASP A 44 14.99 7.69 -7.34
C ASP A 44 14.66 8.89 -8.24
N ARG A 45 13.38 9.11 -8.57
CA ARG A 45 12.96 10.23 -9.43
C ARG A 45 12.66 11.48 -8.61
N PRO A 46 12.75 12.68 -9.21
CA PRO A 46 12.33 13.91 -8.55
C PRO A 46 10.88 13.81 -8.04
N GLN A 47 10.64 14.29 -6.81
CA GLN A 47 9.37 14.16 -6.08
C GLN A 47 8.13 14.55 -6.93
N ASP A 48 8.22 15.61 -7.72
CA ASP A 48 7.13 16.12 -8.56
C ASP A 48 6.72 15.12 -9.65
N ARG A 49 7.68 14.33 -10.13
CA ARG A 49 7.45 13.29 -11.14
C ARG A 49 7.18 11.92 -10.51
N ALA A 50 7.79 11.62 -9.37
CA ALA A 50 7.62 10.35 -8.67
C ALA A 50 6.19 10.17 -8.14
N THR A 51 5.65 11.20 -7.48
CA THR A 51 4.35 11.15 -6.79
C THR A 51 3.20 10.56 -7.60
N PRO A 52 2.88 11.04 -8.83
CA PRO A 52 1.77 10.47 -9.60
C PRO A 52 1.99 9.00 -9.98
N HIS A 53 3.24 8.59 -10.22
CA HIS A 53 3.56 7.19 -10.48
C HIS A 53 3.43 6.34 -9.22
N LEU A 54 3.90 6.83 -8.07
CA LEU A 54 3.80 6.13 -6.79
C LEU A 54 2.34 5.85 -6.44
N VAL A 55 1.48 6.87 -6.58
CA VAL A 55 0.05 6.72 -6.38
C VAL A 55 -0.55 5.73 -7.37
N ARG A 56 -0.27 5.86 -8.67
CA ARG A 56 -0.83 4.98 -9.70
C ARG A 56 -0.49 3.50 -9.45
N GLU A 57 0.77 3.19 -9.21
CA GLU A 57 1.23 1.82 -8.97
C GLU A 57 0.63 1.24 -7.68
N SER A 58 0.53 2.06 -6.62
CA SER A 58 -0.09 1.65 -5.36
C SER A 58 -1.59 1.37 -5.54
N VAL A 59 -2.31 2.24 -6.27
CA VAL A 59 -3.74 2.05 -6.59
C VAL A 59 -3.96 0.75 -7.36
N GLN A 60 -3.14 0.50 -8.39
CA GLN A 60 -3.27 -0.71 -9.20
C GLN A 60 -3.01 -1.97 -8.37
N ALA A 61 -1.93 -2.00 -7.60
CA ALA A 61 -1.56 -3.14 -6.78
C ALA A 61 -2.62 -3.45 -5.71
N ILE A 62 -3.12 -2.43 -4.99
CA ILE A 62 -4.17 -2.62 -3.97
C ILE A 62 -5.48 -3.13 -4.60
N ARG A 63 -5.88 -2.58 -5.75
CA ARG A 63 -7.10 -3.05 -6.45
C ARG A 63 -6.98 -4.48 -6.97
N GLU A 64 -5.78 -4.88 -7.39
CA GLU A 64 -5.52 -6.22 -7.93
C GLU A 64 -5.44 -7.28 -6.82
N PHE A 65 -4.77 -6.96 -5.71
CA PHE A 65 -4.45 -7.95 -4.68
C PHE A 65 -5.31 -7.88 -3.42
N GLU A 66 -6.06 -6.80 -3.18
CA GLU A 66 -6.92 -6.64 -2.01
C GLU A 66 -8.35 -6.18 -2.35
N PRO A 67 -9.17 -7.06 -2.96
CA PRO A 67 -10.53 -6.72 -3.41
C PRO A 67 -11.53 -6.50 -2.27
N ARG A 68 -11.15 -6.82 -1.02
CA ARG A 68 -11.98 -6.59 0.18
C ARG A 68 -12.10 -5.10 0.51
N ILE A 69 -11.12 -4.29 0.09
CA ILE A 69 -11.19 -2.84 0.20
C ILE A 69 -12.19 -2.29 -0.81
N GLY A 70 -13.13 -1.47 -0.35
CA GLY A 70 -14.12 -0.81 -1.20
C GLY A 70 -13.61 0.52 -1.74
N GLU A 71 -13.15 1.35 -0.81
CA GLU A 71 -12.62 2.67 -1.10
C GLU A 71 -11.31 2.88 -0.35
N PHE A 72 -10.41 3.62 -0.97
CA PHE A 72 -9.15 4.00 -0.35
C PHE A 72 -8.57 5.26 -0.97
N ARG A 73 -7.73 5.94 -0.18
CA ARG A 73 -6.98 7.13 -0.53
C ARG A 73 -5.52 6.89 -0.19
N ILE A 74 -4.63 7.33 -1.07
CA ILE A 74 -3.19 7.27 -0.87
C ILE A 74 -2.66 8.69 -0.75
N LEU A 75 -1.88 8.95 0.30
CA LEU A 75 -1.11 10.17 0.51
C LEU A 75 0.36 9.80 0.46
N VAL A 76 1.13 10.60 -0.30
CA VAL A 76 2.57 10.42 -0.44
C VAL A 76 3.24 11.63 0.19
N SER A 77 4.12 11.39 1.15
CA SER A 77 4.93 12.42 1.80
C SER A 77 6.40 12.14 1.57
N HIS A 78 7.13 13.15 1.11
CA HIS A 78 8.57 13.07 0.86
C HIS A 78 9.32 13.68 2.03
N ALA A 79 10.35 12.99 2.50
CA ALA A 79 11.28 13.47 3.51
C ALA A 79 12.72 13.14 3.09
N PRO A 80 13.74 13.82 3.64
CA PRO A 80 15.12 13.49 3.34
C PRO A 80 15.42 12.01 3.63
N GLY A 81 15.82 11.26 2.58
CA GLY A 81 16.19 9.84 2.67
C GLY A 81 15.02 8.84 2.77
N HIS A 82 13.76 9.28 2.75
CA HIS A 82 12.62 8.35 2.78
C HIS A 82 11.33 8.94 2.19
N VAL A 83 10.51 8.08 1.59
CA VAL A 83 9.13 8.39 1.20
C VAL A 83 8.18 7.65 2.12
N THR A 84 7.19 8.35 2.64
CA THR A 84 6.08 7.75 3.38
C THR A 84 4.87 7.64 2.48
N LEU A 85 4.30 6.43 2.35
CA LEU A 85 2.99 6.20 1.78
C LEU A 85 2.01 5.94 2.93
N GLU A 86 0.95 6.72 2.97
CA GLU A 86 -0.17 6.51 3.90
C GLU A 86 -1.41 6.16 3.10
N VAL A 87 -1.96 4.98 3.36
CA VAL A 87 -3.14 4.46 2.68
C VAL A 87 -4.28 4.40 3.67
N THR A 88 -5.24 5.31 3.53
CA THR A 88 -6.51 5.24 4.26
C THR A 88 -7.48 4.40 3.46
N TRP A 89 -8.08 3.37 4.05
CA TRP A 89 -8.98 2.44 3.36
C TRP A 89 -10.18 2.05 4.22
N ALA A 90 -11.26 1.62 3.56
CA ALA A 90 -12.45 1.07 4.20
C ALA A 90 -12.84 -0.26 3.52
N PRO A 91 -13.14 -1.33 4.29
CA PRO A 91 -13.65 -2.57 3.71
C PRO A 91 -15.02 -2.39 3.07
N LYS A 92 -15.33 -3.17 2.04
CA LYS A 92 -16.67 -3.20 1.43
C LYS A 92 -17.73 -3.59 2.46
N GLY A 93 -18.82 -2.83 2.49
CA GLY A 93 -19.96 -3.09 3.37
C GLY A 93 -19.71 -2.78 4.84
N ARG A 94 -18.64 -2.04 5.17
CA ARG A 94 -18.37 -1.56 6.53
C ARG A 94 -18.03 -0.08 6.54
N ASP A 95 -18.57 0.63 7.53
CA ASP A 95 -18.30 2.04 7.76
C ASP A 95 -17.20 2.21 8.82
N VAL A 96 -16.06 1.55 8.57
CA VAL A 96 -14.86 1.63 9.42
C VAL A 96 -13.69 1.91 8.50
N SER A 97 -13.01 3.03 8.75
CA SER A 97 -11.79 3.37 8.05
C SER A 97 -10.56 2.96 8.88
N GLN A 98 -9.52 2.53 8.19
CA GLN A 98 -8.22 2.20 8.74
C GLN A 98 -7.14 2.91 7.93
N ALA A 99 -5.96 3.08 8.52
CA ALA A 99 -4.83 3.71 7.86
C ALA A 99 -3.59 2.84 7.98
N THR A 100 -3.02 2.49 6.83
CA THR A 100 -1.78 1.74 6.73
C THR A 100 -0.66 2.69 6.32
N ARG A 101 0.40 2.78 7.12
CA ARG A 101 1.56 3.62 6.84
C ARG A 101 2.78 2.76 6.51
N VAL A 102 3.39 3.02 5.36
CA VAL A 102 4.62 2.36 4.90
C VAL A 102 5.70 3.41 4.67
N VAL A 103 6.88 3.19 5.21
CA VAL A 103 8.05 4.06 5.02
C VAL A 103 9.06 3.32 4.15
N LEU A 104 9.43 3.93 3.03
CA LEU A 104 10.37 3.38 2.07
C LEU A 104 11.65 4.23 2.10
N PRO A 105 12.83 3.60 2.20
CA PRO A 105 14.09 4.34 2.08
C PRO A 105 14.26 4.83 0.64
N VAL A 106 14.78 6.04 0.50
CA VAL A 106 15.26 6.58 -0.77
C VAL A 106 16.77 6.50 -0.75
N LEU A 107 17.37 5.95 -1.81
CA LEU A 107 18.81 5.89 -1.89
C LEU A 107 19.38 7.31 -1.99
N PRO A 108 20.46 7.64 -1.26
CA PRO A 108 21.13 8.92 -1.42
C PRO A 108 21.61 9.05 -2.86
N SER A 109 21.24 10.17 -3.48
CA SER A 109 21.65 10.54 -4.85
C SER A 109 23.14 10.81 -4.94
#